data_AF-A0A932YSQ4-F1
#
_entry.id   AF-A0A932YSQ4-F1
#
_cell.length_a   1.000
_cell.length_b   1.000
_cell.length_c   1.000
_cell.angle_alpha   90.00
_cell.angle_beta   90.00
_cell.angle_gamma   90.00
#
_symmetry.space_group_name_H-M   'P 1'
#
loop_
_entity.id
_entity.type
_entity.pdbx_description
1 polymer ?
#
loop_
_entity_poly.entity_id
_entity_poly.type
_entity_poly.pdbx_seq_one_letter_code
_entity_poly.pdbx_strand_id
1 'polypeptide(L)'
;MWGSNHLYKRPTKKTREKRKVRAKKKGEYRTPDRIKRHADRQSERGYANEERVARILAKAVELGRYASFRQTEHNGSEDTLGIDFVVTKEVSDASVGRGFGVTISHKSWIEARKIHPRVTTILVTPEMKDETLLSKVDALFTENGV
;
A
#
# COMPACT_ATOMS: atom_id res chain seq x y z
N MET A 1 27.59 -48.42 4.87
CA MET A 1 28.21 -47.13 4.46
C MET A 1 27.19 -46.03 4.65
N TRP A 2 27.33 -45.21 5.70
CA TRP A 2 26.49 -44.03 5.92
C TRP A 2 27.39 -42.80 5.86
N GLY A 3 27.18 -42.00 4.81
CA GLY A 3 27.99 -40.83 4.48
C GLY A 3 27.94 -39.77 5.57
N SER A 4 29.10 -39.15 5.78
CA SER A 4 29.36 -38.10 6.75
C SER A 4 28.30 -37.01 6.75
N ASN A 5 27.51 -36.96 7.83
CA ASN A 5 26.61 -35.86 8.14
C ASN A 5 27.47 -34.66 8.54
N HIS A 6 27.95 -33.89 7.55
CA HIS A 6 28.64 -32.64 7.80
C HIS A 6 27.63 -31.63 8.36
N LEU A 7 27.54 -31.56 9.69
CA LEU A 7 26.79 -30.52 10.39
C LEU A 7 27.32 -29.16 9.93
N TYR A 8 26.54 -28.47 9.09
CA TYR A 8 26.75 -27.05 8.81
C TYR A 8 26.55 -26.27 10.10
N LYS A 9 27.63 -26.04 10.86
CA LYS A 9 27.61 -25.19 12.05
C LYS A 9 27.29 -23.77 11.62
N ARG A 10 26.15 -23.25 12.06
CA ARG A 10 25.77 -21.86 11.81
C ARG A 10 26.87 -20.93 12.36
N PRO A 11 27.38 -19.98 11.56
CA PRO A 11 28.43 -19.08 12.03
C PRO A 11 27.93 -18.21 13.18
N THR A 12 28.78 -18.07 14.20
CA THR A 12 28.53 -17.24 15.38
C THR A 12 28.39 -15.76 15.00
N LYS A 13 27.69 -14.96 15.82
CA LYS A 13 27.53 -13.51 15.60
C LYS A 13 28.87 -12.81 15.35
N LYS A 14 29.88 -13.12 16.17
CA LYS A 14 31.26 -12.59 16.08
C LYS A 14 31.95 -12.92 14.76
N THR A 15 31.75 -14.12 14.21
CA THR A 15 32.34 -14.50 12.91
C THR A 15 31.63 -13.82 11.74
N ARG A 16 30.31 -13.59 11.84
CA ARG A 16 29.55 -12.80 10.85
C ARG A 16 30.01 -11.35 10.83
N GLU A 17 30.18 -10.70 11.99
CA GLU A 17 30.68 -9.33 12.13
C GLU A 17 32.05 -9.16 11.46
N LYS A 18 33.00 -10.05 11.76
CA LYS A 18 34.36 -10.02 11.18
C LYS A 18 34.33 -10.19 9.65
N ARG A 19 33.46 -11.06 9.12
CA ARG A 19 33.27 -11.22 7.67
C ARG A 19 32.72 -9.95 7.03
N LYS A 20 31.75 -9.28 7.66
CA LYS A 20 31.21 -7.99 7.19
C LYS A 20 32.31 -6.92 7.09
N VAL A 21 33.10 -6.75 8.14
CA VAL A 21 34.20 -5.77 8.18
C VAL A 21 35.26 -6.07 7.11
N ARG A 22 35.66 -7.35 6.95
CA ARG A 22 36.61 -7.76 5.92
C ARG A 22 36.10 -7.52 4.51
N ALA A 23 34.85 -7.88 4.23
CA ALA A 23 34.22 -7.56 2.96
C ALA A 23 34.18 -6.05 2.72
N LYS A 24 33.97 -5.22 3.76
CA LYS A 24 33.88 -3.75 3.61
C LYS A 24 35.22 -3.16 3.25
N LYS A 25 36.28 -3.65 3.88
CA LYS A 25 37.67 -3.27 3.57
C LYS A 25 38.10 -3.69 2.16
N LYS A 26 37.56 -4.80 1.62
CA LYS A 26 37.82 -5.27 0.25
C LYS A 26 36.96 -4.62 -0.84
N GLY A 27 36.01 -3.73 -0.48
CA GLY A 27 35.01 -3.23 -1.42
C GLY A 27 33.94 -4.27 -1.83
N GLU A 28 34.01 -5.49 -1.28
CA GLU A 28 33.08 -6.60 -1.53
C GLU A 28 31.83 -6.53 -0.64
N TYR A 29 31.77 -5.58 0.30
CA TYR A 29 30.62 -5.39 1.18
C TYR A 29 29.48 -4.70 0.46
N ARG A 30 28.71 -5.53 -0.24
CA ARG A 30 27.35 -5.20 -0.65
C ARG A 30 26.46 -5.19 0.60
N THR A 31 26.46 -4.10 1.36
CA THR A 31 25.32 -3.84 2.26
C THR A 31 24.08 -3.71 1.37
N PRO A 32 23.03 -4.50 1.61
CA PRO A 32 22.50 -5.34 0.56
C PRO A 32 21.32 -4.66 -0.13
N ASP A 33 21.33 -4.78 -1.45
CA ASP A 33 20.23 -4.61 -2.40
C ASP A 33 18.86 -5.15 -1.90
N ARG A 34 18.81 -5.99 -0.86
CA ARG A 34 17.59 -6.52 -0.25
C ARG A 34 16.65 -5.45 0.32
N ILE A 35 17.17 -4.39 0.96
CA ILE A 35 16.30 -3.33 1.52
C ILE A 35 15.71 -2.50 0.38
N LYS A 36 16.55 -2.10 -0.58
CA LYS A 36 16.12 -1.39 -1.79
C LYS A 36 15.12 -2.23 -2.59
N ARG A 37 15.46 -3.48 -2.95
CA ARG A 37 14.53 -4.43 -3.59
C ARG A 37 13.27 -4.71 -2.78
N HIS A 38 13.30 -4.59 -1.45
CA HIS A 38 12.09 -4.72 -0.65
C HIS A 38 11.21 -3.49 -0.79
N ALA A 39 11.78 -2.29 -0.69
CA ALA A 39 11.07 -1.04 -0.95
C ALA A 39 10.49 -1.01 -2.37
N ASP A 40 11.30 -1.33 -3.39
CA ASP A 40 10.88 -1.38 -4.79
C ASP A 40 9.66 -2.31 -4.98
N ARG A 41 9.73 -3.53 -4.43
CA ARG A 41 8.59 -4.48 -4.47
C ARG A 41 7.36 -4.01 -3.72
N GLN A 42 7.51 -3.24 -2.64
CA GLN A 42 6.36 -2.69 -1.92
C GLN A 42 5.71 -1.56 -2.73
N SER A 43 6.52 -0.71 -3.38
CA SER A 43 6.03 0.32 -4.29
C SER A 43 5.31 -0.29 -5.49
N GLU A 44 5.89 -1.29 -6.16
CA GLU A 44 5.23 -2.01 -7.27
C GLU A 44 3.87 -2.60 -6.85
N ARG A 45 3.78 -3.16 -5.64
CA ARG A 45 2.52 -3.67 -5.10
C ARG A 45 1.52 -2.56 -4.78
N GLY A 46 1.99 -1.41 -4.30
CA GLY A 46 1.17 -0.21 -4.09
C GLY A 46 0.52 0.23 -5.39
N TYR A 47 1.34 0.44 -6.43
CA TYR A 47 0.86 0.85 -7.75
C TYR A 47 -0.11 -0.16 -8.36
N ALA A 48 0.18 -1.46 -8.31
CA ALA A 48 -0.73 -2.48 -8.83
C ALA A 48 -2.07 -2.52 -8.06
N ASN A 49 -2.05 -2.21 -6.75
CA ASN A 49 -3.26 -2.13 -5.95
C ASN A 49 -4.07 -0.87 -6.26
N GLU A 50 -3.43 0.28 -6.44
CA GLU A 50 -4.08 1.52 -6.89
C GLU A 50 -4.71 1.35 -8.27
N GLU A 51 -3.99 0.74 -9.22
CA GLU A 51 -4.52 0.45 -10.56
C GLU A 51 -5.75 -0.47 -10.49
N ARG A 52 -5.72 -1.48 -9.60
CA ARG A 52 -6.88 -2.34 -9.36
C ARG A 52 -8.06 -1.53 -8.82
N VAL A 53 -7.84 -0.66 -7.84
CA VAL A 53 -8.90 0.21 -7.28
C VAL A 53 -9.47 1.12 -8.36
N ALA A 54 -8.61 1.75 -9.17
CA ALA A 54 -9.03 2.61 -10.28
C ALA A 54 -9.93 1.86 -11.28
N ARG A 55 -9.60 0.62 -11.66
CA ARG A 55 -10.44 -0.21 -12.53
C ARG A 55 -11.81 -0.53 -11.91
N ILE A 56 -11.84 -0.83 -10.62
CA ILE A 56 -13.09 -1.12 -9.90
C ILE A 56 -13.98 0.14 -9.85
N LEU A 57 -13.39 1.30 -9.57
CA LEU A 57 -14.11 2.58 -9.55
C LEU A 57 -14.61 2.97 -10.94
N ALA A 58 -13.81 2.77 -11.99
CA ALA A 58 -14.24 3.02 -13.38
C ALA A 58 -15.47 2.19 -13.73
N LYS A 59 -15.45 0.89 -13.44
CA LYS A 59 -16.61 0.02 -13.65
C LYS A 59 -17.82 0.46 -12.82
N ALA A 60 -17.60 0.95 -11.60
CA ALA A 60 -18.69 1.45 -10.76
C ALA A 60 -19.30 2.75 -11.30
N VAL A 61 -18.52 3.62 -11.96
CA VAL A 61 -19.03 4.79 -12.69
C VAL A 61 -19.83 4.36 -13.92
N GLU A 62 -19.33 3.40 -14.71
CA GLU A 62 -20.06 2.86 -15.87
C GLU A 62 -21.42 2.26 -15.49
N LEU A 63 -21.50 1.64 -14.31
CA LEU A 63 -22.74 1.09 -13.75
C LEU A 63 -23.63 2.12 -13.06
N GLY A 64 -23.25 3.41 -13.06
CA GLY A 64 -24.01 4.50 -12.44
C GLY A 64 -24.02 4.51 -10.91
N ARG A 65 -23.13 3.76 -10.24
CA ARG A 65 -23.00 3.78 -8.77
C ARG A 65 -22.38 5.07 -8.26
N TYR A 66 -21.45 5.63 -9.04
CA TYR A 66 -20.77 6.90 -8.81
C TYR A 66 -20.91 7.79 -10.04
N ALA A 67 -20.96 9.10 -9.83
CA ALA A 67 -21.02 10.07 -10.94
C ALA A 67 -19.66 10.19 -11.65
N SER A 68 -18.58 10.23 -10.87
CA SER A 68 -17.21 10.27 -11.39
C SER A 68 -16.20 9.82 -10.33
N PHE A 69 -14.97 9.54 -10.76
CA PHE A 69 -13.83 9.44 -9.85
C PHE A 69 -12.58 10.07 -10.49
N ARG A 70 -11.66 10.50 -9.65
CA ARG A 70 -10.33 11.00 -10.03
C ARG A 70 -9.27 10.33 -9.17
N GLN A 71 -8.24 9.81 -9.81
CA GLN A 71 -7.00 9.41 -9.14
C GLN A 71 -6.13 10.66 -8.96
N THR A 72 -5.55 10.83 -7.78
CA THR A 72 -4.66 11.97 -7.50
C THR A 72 -3.29 11.74 -8.13
N GLU A 73 -2.61 12.84 -8.46
CA GLU A 73 -1.26 12.77 -9.02
C GLU A 73 -0.25 12.40 -7.94
N HIS A 74 0.66 11.48 -8.27
CA HIS A 74 1.76 11.13 -7.38
C HIS A 74 2.62 12.34 -7.04
N ASN A 75 2.93 12.53 -5.76
CA ASN A 75 3.62 13.70 -5.20
C ASN A 75 2.88 15.03 -5.36
N GLY A 76 1.58 14.98 -5.69
CA GLY A 76 0.70 16.14 -5.66
C GLY A 76 0.38 16.61 -4.24
N SER A 77 -0.25 17.78 -4.11
CA SER A 77 -0.67 18.30 -2.81
C SER A 77 -1.67 17.37 -2.10
N GLU A 78 -2.57 16.73 -2.84
CA GLU A 78 -3.53 15.77 -2.28
C GLU A 78 -2.87 14.45 -1.82
N ASP A 79 -1.85 13.99 -2.54
CA ASP A 79 -1.04 12.82 -2.15
C ASP A 79 -0.29 13.10 -0.83
N THR A 80 0.24 14.31 -0.64
CA THR A 80 0.83 14.71 0.66
C THR A 80 -0.18 14.76 1.81
N LEU A 81 -1.49 14.77 1.51
CA LEU A 81 -2.56 14.65 2.50
C LEU A 81 -3.00 13.21 2.70
N GLY A 82 -2.44 12.25 1.95
CA GLY A 82 -2.81 10.84 1.99
C GLY A 82 -4.09 10.51 1.23
N ILE A 83 -4.46 11.33 0.24
CA ILE A 83 -5.61 11.12 -0.64
C ILE A 83 -5.12 10.55 -1.96
N ASP A 84 -5.53 9.32 -2.27
CA ASP A 84 -5.18 8.62 -3.51
C ASP A 84 -6.31 8.70 -4.55
N PHE A 85 -7.55 8.76 -4.06
CA PHE A 85 -8.75 8.80 -4.89
C PHE A 85 -9.75 9.81 -4.35
N VAL A 86 -10.43 10.49 -5.27
CA VAL A 86 -11.63 11.29 -4.98
C VAL A 86 -12.78 10.70 -5.79
N VAL A 87 -13.84 10.30 -5.11
CA VAL A 87 -15.06 9.77 -5.73
C VAL A 87 -16.20 10.76 -5.54
N THR A 88 -16.97 10.98 -6.60
CA THR A 88 -18.14 11.85 -6.59
C THR A 88 -19.40 11.01 -6.71
N LYS A 89 -20.37 11.28 -5.85
CA LYS A 89 -21.67 10.58 -5.85
C LYS A 89 -22.80 11.61 -5.74
N GLU A 90 -23.88 11.36 -6.46
CA GLU A 90 -25.14 12.10 -6.29
C GLU A 90 -25.87 11.54 -5.07
N VAL A 91 -26.14 12.42 -4.10
CA VAL A 91 -26.87 12.08 -2.88
C VAL A 91 -28.02 13.07 -2.75
N SER A 92 -29.25 12.59 -2.97
CA SER A 92 -30.43 13.45 -3.15
C SER A 92 -30.21 14.42 -4.32
N ASP A 93 -30.29 15.73 -4.10
CA ASP A 93 -30.11 16.77 -5.13
C ASP A 93 -28.70 17.40 -5.14
N ALA A 94 -27.74 16.79 -4.44
CA ALA A 94 -26.38 17.32 -4.30
C ALA A 94 -25.31 16.36 -4.83
N SER A 95 -24.30 16.93 -5.50
CA SER A 95 -23.09 16.21 -5.89
C SER A 95 -22.07 16.32 -4.77
N VAL A 96 -21.72 15.20 -4.15
CA VAL A 96 -20.80 15.14 -3.01
C VAL A 96 -19.52 14.43 -3.43
N GLY A 97 -18.37 15.07 -3.21
CA GLY A 97 -17.04 14.49 -3.41
C GLY A 97 -16.42 14.00 -2.11
N ARG A 98 -15.85 12.79 -2.09
CA ARG A 98 -15.12 12.24 -0.93
C ARG A 98 -13.75 11.73 -1.36
N GLY A 99 -12.71 12.24 -0.71
CA GLY A 99 -11.33 11.78 -0.86
C GLY A 99 -10.98 10.68 0.13
N PHE A 100 -10.23 9.67 -0.31
CA PHE A 100 -9.70 8.62 0.55
C PHE A 100 -8.34 8.11 0.07
N GLY A 101 -7.56 7.56 0.99
CA GLY A 101 -6.33 6.84 0.69
C GLY A 101 -6.54 5.33 0.67
N VAL A 102 -5.62 4.60 0.06
CA VAL A 102 -5.58 3.14 0.01
C VAL A 102 -4.26 2.62 0.57
N THR A 103 -4.31 1.49 1.25
CA THR A 103 -3.10 0.84 1.79
C THR A 103 -3.15 -0.65 1.54
N ILE A 104 -1.98 -1.25 1.32
CA ILE A 104 -1.83 -2.69 1.01
C ILE A 104 -1.56 -3.57 2.24
N SER A 105 -1.31 -2.95 3.40
CA SER A 105 -0.96 -3.68 4.61
C SER A 105 -1.52 -3.00 5.86
N HIS A 106 -1.84 -3.81 6.86
CA HIS A 106 -2.33 -3.30 8.15
C HIS A 106 -1.31 -2.39 8.83
N LYS A 107 -0.01 -2.65 8.65
CA LYS A 107 1.06 -1.79 9.16
C LYS A 107 1.00 -0.40 8.51
N SER A 108 0.95 -0.36 7.17
CA SER A 108 0.83 0.89 6.41
C SER A 108 -0.46 1.63 6.75
N TRP A 109 -1.56 0.91 6.96
CA TRP A 109 -2.83 1.48 7.38
C TRP A 109 -2.76 2.16 8.75
N ILE A 110 -2.14 1.50 9.74
CA ILE A 110 -1.90 2.10 11.06
C ILE A 110 -1.01 3.35 10.93
N GLU A 111 0.04 3.28 10.13
CA GLU A 111 0.95 4.42 9.92
C GLU A 111 0.24 5.58 9.23
N ALA A 112 -0.52 5.33 8.17
CA ALA A 112 -1.30 6.33 7.45
C ALA A 112 -2.30 7.04 8.39
N ARG A 113 -3.01 6.31 9.25
CA ARG A 113 -3.92 6.91 10.23
C ARG A 113 -3.24 7.81 11.27
N LYS A 114 -1.96 7.59 11.55
CA LYS A 114 -1.17 8.46 12.44
C LYS A 114 -0.73 9.73 11.73
N ILE A 115 -0.34 9.63 10.46
CA ILE A 115 0.18 10.75 9.66
C ILE A 115 -0.97 11.63 9.16
N HIS A 116 -2.07 11.01 8.69
CA HIS A 116 -3.23 11.66 8.09
C HIS A 116 -4.53 11.30 8.83
N PRO A 117 -4.70 11.72 10.10
CA PRO A 117 -5.84 11.30 10.93
C PRO A 117 -7.21 11.80 10.43
N ARG A 118 -7.23 12.80 9.53
CA ARG A 118 -8.44 13.38 8.96
C ARG A 118 -8.84 12.78 7.62
N VAL A 119 -8.00 11.92 7.05
CA VAL A 119 -8.28 11.26 5.77
C VAL A 119 -8.63 9.81 6.03
N THR A 120 -9.78 9.38 5.51
CA THR A 120 -10.16 7.98 5.61
C THR A 120 -9.24 7.16 4.72
N THR A 121 -8.58 6.17 5.32
CA THR A 121 -7.72 5.24 4.59
C THR A 121 -8.36 3.86 4.57
N ILE A 122 -8.49 3.27 3.37
CA ILE A 122 -9.03 1.94 3.16
C ILE A 122 -7.87 0.94 3.05
N LEU A 123 -7.82 -0.05 3.94
CA LEU A 123 -6.96 -1.22 3.77
C LEU A 123 -7.54 -2.12 2.68
N VAL A 124 -6.85 -2.26 1.56
CA VAL A 124 -7.21 -3.13 0.44
C VAL A 124 -6.27 -4.32 0.43
N THR A 125 -6.81 -5.51 0.67
CA THR A 125 -6.04 -6.76 0.60
C THR A 125 -6.24 -7.44 -0.75
N PRO A 126 -5.30 -8.28 -1.21
CA PRO A 126 -5.45 -9.03 -2.46
C PRO A 126 -6.74 -9.86 -2.52
N GLU A 127 -7.18 -10.40 -1.38
CA GLU A 127 -8.36 -11.26 -1.24
C GLU A 127 -9.67 -10.48 -1.06
N MET A 128 -9.59 -9.16 -0.84
CA MET A 128 -10.77 -8.31 -0.71
C MET A 128 -11.59 -8.38 -2.00
N LYS A 129 -12.88 -8.67 -1.89
CA LYS A 129 -13.78 -8.65 -3.05
C LYS A 129 -14.10 -7.22 -3.47
N ASP A 130 -14.37 -7.03 -4.74
CA ASP A 130 -14.66 -5.71 -5.31
C ASP A 130 -15.92 -5.10 -4.67
N GLU A 131 -16.93 -5.91 -4.34
CA GLU A 131 -18.14 -5.45 -3.64
C GLU A 131 -17.83 -4.95 -2.23
N THR A 132 -16.87 -5.58 -1.55
CA THR A 132 -16.43 -5.15 -0.22
C THR A 132 -15.69 -3.82 -0.28
N LEU A 133 -14.85 -3.62 -1.31
CA LEU A 133 -14.21 -2.34 -1.56
C LEU A 133 -15.26 -1.25 -1.81
N LEU A 134 -16.21 -1.50 -2.72
CA LEU A 134 -17.27 -0.56 -3.05
C LEU A 134 -18.20 -0.26 -1.87
N SER A 135 -18.43 -1.22 -0.97
CA SER A 135 -19.18 -0.99 0.27
C SER A 135 -18.42 -0.07 1.22
N LYS A 136 -17.10 -0.21 1.33
CA LYS A 136 -16.25 0.69 2.13
C LYS A 136 -16.18 2.10 1.54
N VAL A 137 -16.15 2.23 0.21
CA VAL A 137 -16.21 3.53 -0.46
C VAL A 137 -17.58 4.19 -0.26
N ASP A 138 -18.67 3.43 -0.34
CA ASP A 138 -20.01 3.95 -0.05
C ASP A 138 -20.15 4.46 1.39
N ALA A 139 -19.50 3.80 2.35
CA ALA A 139 -19.53 4.22 3.76
C ALA A 139 -18.96 5.65 3.97
N LEU A 140 -18.09 6.12 3.06
CA LEU A 140 -17.56 7.49 3.10
C LEU A 140 -18.64 8.57 2.92
N PHE A 141 -19.77 8.20 2.31
CA PHE A 141 -20.90 9.08 2.08
C PHE A 141 -21.96 9.00 3.20
N THR A 142 -21.89 8.00 4.07
CA THR A 142 -22.81 7.83 5.20
C THR A 142 -22.24 8.33 6.53
N GLU A 143 -20.92 8.27 6.72
CA GLU A 143 -20.28 8.56 8.03
C GLU A 143 -20.13 10.05 8.37
N ASN A 144 -20.43 10.96 7.44
CA ASN A 144 -20.39 12.41 7.65
C ASN A 144 -21.79 13.00 7.50
N GLY A 145 -22.66 12.67 8.46
CA GLY A 145 -24.08 13.01 8.48
C GLY A 145 -24.41 14.42 7.99
N VAL A 146 -25.43 14.46 7.14
CA VAL A 146 -26.52 15.43 7.33
C VAL A 146 -27.09 15.24 8.74
#